data_AF-A0A2V2YUA5-F1
#
_entry.id   AF-A0A2V2YUA5-F1
#
_cell.length_a   1.000
_cell.length_b   1.000
_cell.length_c   1.000
_cell.angle_alpha   90.00
_cell.angle_beta   90.00
_cell.angle_gamma   90.00
#
_symmetry.space_group_name_H-M   'P 1'
#
loop_
_entity.id
_entity.type
_entity.pdbx_description
1 polymer ?
#
loop_
_entity_poly.entity_id
_entity_poly.type
_entity_poly.pdbx_seq_one_letter_code
_entity_poly.pdbx_strand_id
1 'polypeptide(L)'
;MNALERYQVIQQCLLQIMTTSQNELPGDYNLLSIGMDSMLYIRLVVELEDLFNIEIHDDDLLLDNFSTPASIFELINKYFPES
;
A
#
# COMPACT_ATOMS: atom_id res chain seq x y z
N MET A 1 -2.80 16.53 2.18
CA MET A 1 -2.17 15.49 3.01
C MET A 1 -0.73 15.36 2.56
N ASN A 2 0.22 15.48 3.47
CA ASN A 2 1.66 15.42 3.17
C ASN A 2 2.17 13.97 3.08
N ALA A 3 3.43 13.80 2.65
CA ALA A 3 4.04 12.48 2.48
C ALA A 3 4.08 11.63 3.77
N LEU A 4 4.28 12.25 4.94
CA LEU A 4 4.31 11.53 6.22
C LEU A 4 2.92 11.01 6.60
N GLU A 5 1.89 11.85 6.43
CA GLU A 5 0.50 11.46 6.67
C GLU A 5 0.09 10.30 5.75
N ARG A 6 0.48 10.34 4.46
CA ARG A 6 0.26 9.22 3.51
C ARG A 6 0.89 7.92 3.99
N TYR A 7 2.15 7.99 4.42
CA TYR A 7 2.88 6.82 4.90
C TYR A 7 2.16 6.18 6.10
N GLN A 8 1.70 6.99 7.04
CA GLN A 8 0.95 6.51 8.21
C GLN A 8 -0.37 5.85 7.82
N VAL A 9 -1.14 6.43 6.91
CA VAL A 9 -2.40 5.85 6.42
C VAL A 9 -2.15 4.51 5.72
N ILE A 10 -1.13 4.44 4.85
CA ILE A 10 -0.75 3.20 4.16
C ILE A 10 -0.36 2.11 5.16
N GLN A 11 0.45 2.44 6.18
CA GLN A 11 0.83 1.51 7.25
C GLN A 11 -0.41 0.97 7.97
N GLN A 12 -1.34 1.84 8.38
CA GLN A 12 -2.56 1.39 9.06
C GLN A 12 -3.42 0.48 8.18
N CYS A 13 -3.62 0.86 6.91
CA CYS A 13 -4.35 0.05 5.93
C CYS A 13 -3.71 -1.34 5.76
N LEU A 14 -2.38 -1.40 5.61
CA LEU A 14 -1.63 -2.65 5.51
C LEU A 14 -1.79 -3.54 6.74
N LEU A 15 -1.65 -2.99 7.94
CA LEU A 15 -1.80 -3.75 9.18
C LEU A 15 -3.21 -4.34 9.32
N GLN A 16 -4.24 -3.60 8.91
CA GLN A 16 -5.63 -4.05 8.92
C GLN A 16 -5.88 -5.18 7.91
N ILE A 17 -5.41 -5.02 6.66
CA ILE A 17 -5.62 -6.02 5.60
C ILE A 17 -4.86 -7.30 5.88
N MET A 18 -3.60 -7.17 6.31
CA MET A 18 -2.72 -8.31 6.58
C MET A 18 -3.09 -9.04 7.89
N THR A 19 -3.99 -8.48 8.70
CA THR A 19 -4.43 -9.05 9.98
C THR A 19 -3.24 -9.47 10.86
N THR A 20 -2.19 -8.65 10.89
CA THR A 20 -0.95 -8.94 11.59
C THR A 20 -0.94 -8.34 12.99
N SER A 21 -0.24 -8.99 13.93
CA SER A 21 -0.05 -8.46 15.30
C SER A 21 1.10 -7.45 15.41
N GLN A 22 1.73 -7.10 14.28
CA GLN A 22 2.77 -6.07 14.24
C GLN A 22 2.16 -4.68 14.44
N ASN A 23 2.92 -3.78 15.05
CA ASN A 23 2.51 -2.38 15.21
C ASN A 23 2.96 -1.50 14.02
N GLU A 24 3.94 -1.95 13.26
CA GLU A 24 4.48 -1.29 12.08
C GLU A 24 5.14 -2.34 11.17
N LEU A 25 5.12 -2.10 9.86
CA LEU A 25 5.84 -2.90 8.88
C LEU A 25 7.02 -2.07 8.33
N PRO A 26 8.27 -2.55 8.49
CA PRO A 26 9.43 -1.90 7.88
C PRO A 26 9.26 -1.72 6.37
N GLY A 27 9.81 -0.64 5.81
CA GLY A 27 9.64 -0.30 4.40
C GLY A 27 10.08 -1.40 3.43
N ASP A 28 11.14 -2.14 3.76
CA ASP A 28 11.71 -3.24 2.99
C ASP A 28 11.12 -4.62 3.34
N TYR A 29 10.10 -4.65 4.21
CA TYR A 29 9.52 -5.90 4.68
C TYR A 29 8.76 -6.61 3.57
N ASN A 30 9.12 -7.87 3.31
CA ASN A 30 8.49 -8.66 2.26
C ASN A 30 7.08 -9.11 2.68
N LEU A 31 6.07 -8.47 2.10
CA LEU A 31 4.65 -8.73 2.37
C LEU A 31 4.21 -10.08 1.80
N LEU A 32 4.80 -10.55 0.70
CA LEU A 32 4.50 -11.86 0.12
C LEU A 32 4.88 -12.98 1.11
N SER A 33 5.98 -12.81 1.84
CA SER A 33 6.43 -13.77 2.86
C SER A 33 5.50 -13.89 4.08
N ILE A 34 4.64 -12.90 4.32
CA ILE A 34 3.68 -12.91 5.44
C ILE A 34 2.22 -13.08 4.98
N GLY A 35 2.02 -13.44 3.70
CA GLY A 35 0.70 -13.86 3.21
C GLY A 35 0.02 -12.90 2.25
N MET A 36 0.70 -11.84 1.77
CA MET A 36 0.16 -11.01 0.69
C MET A 36 0.03 -11.86 -0.58
N ASP A 37 -1.18 -11.90 -1.13
CA ASP A 37 -1.52 -12.69 -2.31
C ASP A 37 -2.37 -11.86 -3.29
N SER A 38 -2.81 -12.51 -4.38
CA SER A 38 -3.60 -11.87 -5.44
C SER A 38 -4.91 -11.25 -4.94
N MET A 39 -5.53 -11.80 -3.88
CA MET A 39 -6.80 -11.31 -3.36
C MET A 39 -6.61 -10.15 -2.39
N LEU A 40 -5.59 -10.25 -1.53
CA LEU A 40 -5.27 -9.20 -0.57
C LEU A 40 -4.74 -7.93 -1.24
N TYR A 41 -3.90 -8.04 -2.28
CA TYR A 41 -3.43 -6.84 -2.97
C TYR A 41 -4.56 -6.12 -3.71
N ILE A 42 -5.48 -6.85 -4.36
CA ILE A 42 -6.65 -6.22 -5.01
C ILE A 42 -7.51 -5.51 -3.98
N ARG A 43 -7.72 -6.11 -2.81
CA ARG A 43 -8.43 -5.44 -1.72
C ARG A 43 -7.70 -4.18 -1.27
N LEU A 44 -6.38 -4.27 -1.11
CA LEU A 44 -5.54 -3.12 -0.75
C LEU A 44 -5.64 -2.00 -1.78
N VAL A 45 -5.61 -2.32 -3.08
CA VAL A 45 -5.80 -1.35 -4.17
C VAL A 45 -7.11 -0.58 -3.98
N VAL A 46 -8.23 -1.29 -3.85
CA VAL A 46 -9.57 -0.68 -3.71
C VAL A 46 -9.64 0.22 -2.47
N GLU A 47 -9.08 -0.23 -1.34
CA GLU A 47 -9.08 0.55 -0.09
C GLU A 47 -8.19 1.80 -0.22
N LEU A 48 -7.03 1.70 -0.89
CA LEU A 48 -6.14 2.85 -1.11
C LEU A 48 -6.77 3.87 -2.07
N GLU A 49 -7.44 3.42 -3.13
CA GLU A 49 -8.18 4.28 -4.06
C GLU A 49 -9.28 5.06 -3.34
N ASP A 50 -10.06 4.42 -2.48
CA ASP A 50 -11.10 5.07 -1.68
C ASP A 50 -10.50 6.04 -0.64
N LEU A 51 -9.49 5.61 0.12
CA LEU A 51 -8.84 6.42 1.16
C LEU A 51 -8.19 7.69 0.60
N PHE A 52 -7.58 7.58 -0.58
CA PHE A 52 -6.86 8.68 -1.22
C PHE A 52 -7.67 9.41 -2.29
N ASN A 53 -8.85 8.89 -2.63
CA ASN A 53 -9.69 9.36 -3.72
C ASN A 53 -8.89 9.50 -5.03
N ILE A 54 -8.19 8.43 -5.38
CA ILE A 54 -7.37 8.28 -6.59
C ILE A 54 -7.86 7.08 -7.42
N GLU A 55 -7.39 6.98 -8.66
CA GLU A 55 -7.57 5.82 -9.53
C GLU A 55 -6.17 5.30 -9.91
N ILE A 56 -5.87 4.06 -9.55
CA ILE A 56 -4.60 3.41 -9.86
C ILE A 56 -4.72 2.78 -11.24
N HIS A 57 -3.81 3.14 -12.14
CA HIS A 57 -3.83 2.65 -13.51
C HIS A 57 -3.61 1.12 -13.55
N ASP A 58 -4.32 0.42 -14.44
CA ASP A 58 -4.21 -1.05 -14.58
C ASP A 58 -2.76 -1.54 -14.76
N ASP A 59 -1.94 -0.75 -15.46
CA ASP A 59 -0.51 -1.05 -15.68
C ASP A 59 0.33 -1.03 -14.38
N ASP A 60 -0.14 -0.33 -13.35
CA ASP A 60 0.48 -0.29 -12.02
C ASP A 60 -0.07 -1.41 -11.10
N LEU A 61 -1.12 -2.14 -11.49
CA LEU A 61 -1.72 -3.25 -10.74
C LEU A 61 -0.92 -4.56 -10.86
N LEU A 62 0.39 -4.44 -10.66
CA LEU A 62 1.32 -5.56 -10.65
C LEU A 62 1.63 -5.94 -9.21
N LEU A 63 1.48 -7.22 -8.86
CA LEU A 63 1.74 -7.73 -7.50
C LEU A 63 3.13 -7.30 -6.96
N ASP A 64 4.13 -7.19 -7.83
CA ASP A 64 5.47 -6.73 -7.47
C ASP A 64 5.48 -5.31 -6.87
N ASN A 65 4.60 -4.42 -7.31
CA ASN A 65 4.43 -3.08 -6.73
C ASN A 65 3.86 -3.14 -5.29
N PHE A 66 3.27 -4.27 -4.90
CA PHE A 66 2.70 -4.51 -3.57
C PHE A 66 3.53 -5.49 -2.73
N SER A 67 4.78 -5.74 -3.14
CA SER A 67 5.68 -6.68 -2.46
C SER A 67 6.24 -6.16 -1.13
N THR A 68 6.30 -4.84 -0.94
CA THR A 68 6.81 -4.19 0.28
C THR A 68 6.02 -2.92 0.63
N PRO A 69 6.00 -2.46 1.90
CA PRO A 69 5.38 -1.18 2.23
C PRO A 69 6.00 0.02 1.50
N ALA A 70 7.32 0.00 1.24
CA ALA A 70 8.00 1.05 0.51
C ALA A 70 7.54 1.12 -0.96
N SER A 71 7.41 -0.02 -1.65
CA SER A 71 6.95 -0.04 -3.04
C SER A 71 5.52 0.48 -3.18
N ILE A 72 4.65 0.18 -2.21
CA ILE A 72 3.28 0.70 -2.16
C ILE A 72 3.30 2.22 -1.95
N PHE A 73 4.13 2.70 -1.02
CA PHE A 73 4.26 4.14 -0.78
C PHE A 73 4.76 4.89 -2.02
N GLU A 74 5.75 4.36 -2.72
CA GLU A 74 6.24 4.90 -3.98
C GLU A 74 5.16 4.92 -5.05
N LEU A 75 4.42 3.81 -5.21
CA LEU A 75 3.29 3.73 -6.14
C LEU A 75 2.26 4.83 -5.87
N ILE A 76 1.79 4.95 -4.62
CA ILE A 76 0.77 5.94 -4.25
C ILE A 76 1.29 7.36 -4.47
N ASN A 77 2.55 7.64 -4.15
CA ASN A 77 3.12 8.97 -4.36
C ASN A 77 3.18 9.40 -5.83
N LYS A 78 3.19 8.47 -6.81
CA LYS A 78 3.09 8.83 -8.24
C LYS A 78 1.81 9.64 -8.53
N TYR A 79 0.75 9.41 -7.77
CA TYR A 79 -0.55 10.07 -7.90
C TYR A 79 -0.64 11.38 -7.11
N PHE A 80 0.44 11.78 -6.41
CA PHE A 80 0.54 13.02 -5.64
C PHE A 80 1.77 13.87 -6.01
N PRO A 81 1.90 14.33 -7.27
CA PRO A 81 3.09 15.03 -7.77
C PRO A 81 3.34 16.41 -7.14
N GLU A 82 2.35 17.00 -6.46
CA GLU A 82 2.41 18.35 -5.87
C GLU A 82 2.51 18.36 -4.32
N SER A 83 2.89 17.24 -3.70
CA SER A 83 2.90 17.06 -2.22
C SER A 83 4.28 17.08 -1.58
#